data_AF-A0A9N7Y983-F1
#
_entry.id   AF-A0A9N7Y983-F1
#
_cell.length_a   1.000
_cell.length_b   1.000
_cell.length_c   1.000
_cell.angle_alpha   90.00
_cell.angle_beta   90.00
_cell.angle_gamma   90.00
#
_symmetry.space_group_name_H-M   'P 1'
#
loop_
_entity.id
_entity.type
_entity.pdbx_description
1 polymer ?
#
loop_
_entity_poly.entity_id
_entity_poly.type
_entity_poly.pdbx_seq_one_letter_code
_entity_poly.pdbx_strand_id
1 'polypeptide(L)'
;MPDGTFNDLTLSSYRGKYVVFFFYPLDFTFVCPTEIIAFSDAAEQFKKIDCEIIAASVDSHFSHFAWTNTPRKQGGLGSMKIPLVADTRRTISTDYGVLKEDEGIAFRGLFIIDDKGVLRQITINDLPVGRSVDETLRLVQAFQFTDKHGEVCPAGWKPGSDTIKPDVQKSKDFFSKQK
;
A
#
# COMPACT_ATOMS: atom_id res chain seq x y z
N MET A 1 -2.15 16.78 -0.38
CA MET A 1 -2.68 16.22 0.89
C MET A 1 -4.16 15.90 0.73
N PRO A 2 -4.75 15.04 1.59
CA PRO A 2 -6.16 14.63 1.49
C PRO A 2 -7.17 15.80 1.52
N ASP A 3 -6.82 16.89 2.19
CA ASP A 3 -7.62 18.12 2.33
C ASP A 3 -7.55 19.06 1.12
N GLY A 4 -6.92 18.64 0.03
CA GLY A 4 -6.75 19.46 -1.18
C GLY A 4 -5.63 20.49 -1.10
N THR A 5 -4.80 20.46 -0.06
CA THR A 5 -3.64 21.36 0.07
C THR A 5 -2.35 20.74 -0.48
N PHE A 6 -1.38 21.58 -0.83
CA PHE A 6 -0.03 21.17 -1.19
C PHE A 6 0.88 21.28 0.02
N ASN A 7 1.52 20.16 0.39
CA ASN A 7 2.49 20.11 1.48
C ASN A 7 3.58 19.10 1.12
N ASP A 8 4.77 19.30 1.69
CA ASP A 8 5.85 18.34 1.63
C ASP A 8 5.54 17.13 2.52
N LEU A 9 5.95 15.96 2.04
CA LEU A 9 5.79 14.68 2.75
C LEU A 9 7.12 13.94 2.74
N THR A 10 7.50 13.40 3.90
CA THR A 10 8.70 12.56 4.02
C THR A 10 8.30 11.22 4.62
N LEU A 11 8.88 10.12 4.15
CA LEU A 11 8.58 8.80 4.71
C LEU A 11 8.93 8.71 6.21
N SER A 12 9.94 9.46 6.66
CA SER A 12 10.33 9.55 8.07
C SER A 12 9.24 10.13 8.97
N SER A 13 8.31 10.94 8.46
CA SER A 13 7.19 11.45 9.27
C SER A 13 6.19 10.38 9.68
N TYR A 14 6.30 9.17 9.11
CA TYR A 14 5.45 8.02 9.42
C TYR A 14 6.10 7.01 10.38
N ARG A 15 7.28 7.30 10.92
CA ARG A 15 7.90 6.44 11.96
C ARG A 15 6.94 6.25 13.14
N GLY A 16 6.89 5.03 13.66
CA GLY A 16 5.91 4.59 14.67
C GLY A 16 4.59 4.08 14.09
N LYS A 17 4.40 4.12 12.77
CA LYS A 17 3.22 3.56 12.08
C LYS A 17 3.63 2.67 10.92
N TYR A 18 2.80 1.68 10.62
CA TYR A 18 2.92 0.97 9.35
C TYR A 18 2.55 1.89 8.18
N VAL A 19 3.15 1.65 7.03
CA VAL A 19 2.86 2.40 5.79
C VAL A 19 2.66 1.44 4.64
N VAL A 20 1.51 1.56 3.98
CA VAL A 20 1.30 1.04 2.63
C VAL A 20 1.65 2.16 1.65
N PHE A 21 2.79 2.02 0.98
CA PHE A 21 3.23 2.96 -0.05
C PHE A 21 3.11 2.32 -1.42
N PHE A 22 2.33 2.91 -2.32
CA PHE A 22 2.09 2.31 -3.63
C PHE A 22 2.18 3.31 -4.77
N PHE A 23 2.73 2.83 -5.89
CA PHE A 23 2.83 3.55 -7.13
C PHE A 23 1.70 3.18 -8.08
N TYR A 24 1.30 4.10 -8.92
CA TYR A 24 0.44 3.85 -10.07
C TYR A 24 1.00 4.53 -11.32
N PRO A 25 0.69 4.02 -12.52
CA PRO A 25 1.27 4.52 -13.76
C PRO A 25 1.09 6.03 -14.02
N LEU A 26 -0.15 6.48 -14.16
CA LEU A 26 -0.50 7.84 -14.58
C LEU A 26 -1.89 8.26 -14.09
N ASP A 27 -2.03 9.55 -13.83
CA ASP A 27 -3.30 10.25 -13.67
C ASP A 27 -4.16 10.14 -14.94
N PHE A 28 -5.49 10.28 -14.80
CA PHE A 28 -6.46 10.29 -15.91
C PHE A 28 -6.46 9.05 -16.83
N THR A 29 -6.03 7.90 -16.31
CA THR A 29 -6.08 6.60 -17.00
C THR A 29 -7.15 5.66 -16.41
N PHE A 30 -7.12 4.37 -16.76
CA PHE A 30 -8.27 3.47 -16.57
C PHE A 30 -8.29 2.72 -15.24
N VAL A 31 -7.24 1.92 -14.95
CA VAL A 31 -7.19 1.08 -13.74
C VAL A 31 -6.77 1.90 -12.51
N CYS A 32 -5.88 2.88 -12.69
CA CYS A 32 -5.35 3.72 -11.61
C CYS A 32 -6.41 4.36 -10.70
N PRO A 33 -7.48 5.02 -11.21
CA PRO A 33 -8.48 5.62 -10.33
C PRO A 33 -9.19 4.57 -9.48
N THR A 34 -9.40 3.36 -10.00
CA THR A 34 -10.08 2.29 -9.25
C THR A 34 -9.28 1.86 -8.02
N GLU A 35 -7.95 1.75 -8.13
CA GLU A 35 -7.08 1.37 -7.02
C GLU A 35 -7.00 2.47 -5.96
N ILE A 36 -6.76 3.71 -6.41
CA ILE A 36 -6.64 4.88 -5.53
C ILE A 36 -7.94 5.11 -4.74
N ILE A 37 -9.09 4.99 -5.41
CA ILE A 37 -10.40 5.09 -4.78
C ILE A 37 -10.61 3.96 -3.77
N ALA A 38 -10.31 2.71 -4.12
CA ALA A 38 -10.51 1.57 -3.24
C ALA A 38 -9.68 1.69 -1.94
N PHE A 39 -8.41 2.10 -2.06
CA PHE A 39 -7.57 2.37 -0.88
C PHE A 39 -8.05 3.58 -0.07
N SER A 40 -8.47 4.66 -0.74
CA SER A 40 -9.03 5.84 -0.06
C SER A 40 -10.30 5.51 0.72
N ASP A 41 -11.21 4.73 0.15
CA ASP A 41 -12.46 4.35 0.80
C ASP A 41 -12.19 3.38 1.97
N ALA A 42 -11.15 2.54 1.87
CA ALA A 42 -10.70 1.63 2.92
C ALA A 42 -9.75 2.27 3.96
N ALA A 43 -9.33 3.54 3.80
CA ALA A 43 -8.30 4.16 4.62
C ALA A 43 -8.57 4.08 6.14
N GLU A 44 -9.83 4.19 6.56
CA GLU A 44 -10.22 4.06 7.97
C GLU A 44 -9.95 2.66 8.55
N GLN A 45 -9.96 1.61 7.74
CA GLN A 45 -9.64 0.25 8.19
C GLN A 45 -8.15 0.10 8.49
N PHE A 46 -7.30 0.69 7.66
CA PHE A 46 -5.84 0.72 7.87
C PHE A 46 -5.49 1.60 9.07
N LYS A 47 -6.13 2.75 9.20
CA LYS A 47 -5.91 3.67 10.32
C LYS A 47 -6.25 3.05 11.68
N LYS A 48 -7.28 2.20 11.76
CA LYS A 48 -7.66 1.46 12.98
C LYS A 48 -6.59 0.48 13.47
N ILE A 49 -5.67 0.09 12.59
CA ILE A 49 -4.55 -0.80 12.92
C ILE A 49 -3.21 -0.05 12.83
N ASP A 50 -3.20 1.27 13.06
CA ASP A 50 -1.99 2.10 13.03
C ASP A 50 -1.18 1.99 11.72
N CYS A 51 -1.90 1.88 10.60
CA CYS A 51 -1.33 1.87 9.27
C CYS A 51 -1.85 3.05 8.44
N GLU A 52 -0.94 3.76 7.78
CA GLU A 52 -1.25 4.84 6.84
C GLU A 52 -1.05 4.37 5.40
N ILE A 53 -1.69 5.04 4.45
CA ILE A 53 -1.60 4.71 3.02
C ILE A 53 -1.13 5.94 2.26
N ILE A 54 -0.21 5.75 1.31
CA ILE A 54 0.32 6.81 0.45
C ILE A 54 0.33 6.29 -0.99
N ALA A 55 -0.21 7.07 -1.92
CA ALA A 55 -0.11 6.78 -3.35
C ALA A 55 0.93 7.71 -4.01
N ALA A 56 1.58 7.26 -5.08
CA ALA A 56 2.51 8.07 -5.87
C ALA A 56 2.41 7.79 -7.37
N SER A 57 2.65 8.80 -8.19
CA SER A 57 2.98 8.63 -9.61
C SER A 57 4.00 9.69 -10.04
N VAL A 58 4.39 9.64 -11.31
CA VAL A 58 5.32 10.61 -11.92
C VAL A 58 4.64 11.95 -12.27
N ASP A 59 3.32 12.05 -12.07
CA ASP A 59 2.55 13.25 -12.38
C ASP A 59 2.85 14.41 -11.41
N SER A 60 2.49 15.63 -11.80
CA SER A 60 2.64 16.80 -10.93
C SER A 60 1.54 16.89 -9.87
N HIS A 61 1.82 17.57 -8.77
CA HIS A 61 0.81 17.85 -7.75
C HIS A 61 -0.37 18.70 -8.29
N PHE A 62 -0.15 19.50 -9.34
CA PHE A 62 -1.23 20.19 -10.06
C PHE A 62 -2.15 19.21 -10.81
N SER A 63 -1.58 18.18 -11.45
CA SER A 63 -2.35 17.10 -12.09
C SER A 63 -3.19 16.35 -11.07
N HIS A 64 -2.58 15.95 -9.95
CA HIS A 64 -3.29 15.31 -8.85
C HIS A 64 -4.46 16.16 -8.35
N PHE A 65 -4.22 17.47 -8.12
CA PHE A 65 -5.26 18.39 -7.70
C PHE A 65 -6.41 18.46 -8.71
N ALA A 66 -6.13 18.61 -9.99
CA ALA A 66 -7.16 18.60 -11.03
C ALA A 66 -7.95 17.27 -11.04
N TRP A 67 -7.27 16.14 -10.84
CA TRP A 67 -7.89 14.82 -10.87
C TRP A 67 -8.77 14.54 -9.65
N THR A 68 -8.38 15.02 -8.46
CA THR A 68 -9.23 15.00 -7.25
C THR A 68 -10.47 15.89 -7.37
N ASN A 69 -10.37 17.01 -8.09
CA ASN A 69 -11.53 17.85 -8.40
C ASN A 69 -12.43 17.29 -9.50
N THR A 70 -11.98 16.27 -10.25
CA THR A 70 -12.78 15.61 -11.27
C THR A 70 -13.74 14.60 -10.62
N PRO A 71 -15.05 14.61 -10.93
CA PRO A 71 -16.00 13.64 -10.36
C PRO A 71 -15.68 12.19 -10.75
N ARG A 72 -15.89 11.24 -9.82
CA ARG A 72 -15.69 9.79 -10.08
C ARG A 72 -16.46 9.28 -11.30
N LYS A 73 -17.67 9.81 -11.55
CA LYS A 73 -18.49 9.47 -12.74
C LYS A 73 -17.85 9.86 -14.07
N GLN A 74 -16.85 10.74 -14.07
CA GLN A 74 -16.10 11.18 -15.23
C GLN A 74 -14.67 10.61 -15.26
N GLY A 75 -14.38 9.58 -14.44
CA GLY A 75 -13.04 8.99 -14.32
C GLY A 75 -12.09 9.76 -13.40
N GLY A 76 -12.60 10.70 -12.61
CA GLY A 76 -11.84 11.39 -11.57
C GLY A 76 -11.76 10.63 -10.24
N LEU A 77 -11.08 11.21 -9.25
CA LEU A 77 -10.94 10.60 -7.92
C LEU A 77 -12.01 11.07 -6.92
N GLY A 78 -12.45 12.33 -7.04
CA GLY A 78 -13.25 12.99 -6.03
C GLY A 78 -12.48 13.24 -4.73
N SER A 79 -13.21 13.35 -3.62
CA SER A 79 -12.60 13.54 -2.29
C SER A 79 -11.74 12.34 -1.90
N MET A 80 -10.53 12.64 -1.45
CA MET A 80 -9.49 11.68 -1.11
C MET A 80 -9.20 11.68 0.39
N LYS A 81 -8.90 10.50 0.94
CA LYS A 81 -8.48 10.33 2.35
C LYS A 81 -7.00 9.98 2.51
N ILE A 82 -6.31 9.81 1.38
CA ILE A 82 -4.89 9.44 1.32
C ILE A 82 -4.11 10.49 0.53
N PRO A 83 -2.86 10.79 0.88
CA PRO A 83 -2.00 11.67 0.10
C PRO A 83 -1.62 11.05 -1.25
N LEU A 84 -1.49 11.91 -2.26
CA LEU A 84 -0.93 11.61 -3.58
C LEU A 84 0.40 12.34 -3.71
N VAL A 85 1.49 11.59 -3.88
CA VAL A 85 2.86 12.10 -3.98
C VAL A 85 3.26 12.24 -5.45
N ALA A 86 3.74 13.43 -5.79
CA ALA A 86 4.21 13.78 -7.12
C ALA A 86 5.72 13.49 -7.26
N ASP A 87 6.08 12.43 -7.98
CA ASP A 87 7.47 12.05 -8.30
C ASP A 87 7.88 12.57 -9.70
N THR A 88 7.75 13.87 -9.93
CA THR A 88 8.01 14.47 -11.26
C THR A 88 9.45 14.32 -11.75
N ARG A 89 10.39 14.10 -10.82
CA ARG A 89 11.80 13.82 -11.12
C ARG A 89 12.09 12.35 -11.35
N ARG A 90 11.11 11.47 -11.14
CA ARG A 90 11.24 10.01 -11.23
C ARG A 90 12.27 9.41 -10.28
N THR A 91 12.69 10.15 -9.27
CA THR A 91 13.73 9.70 -8.33
C THR A 91 13.16 8.67 -7.37
N ILE A 92 11.93 8.88 -6.89
CA ILE A 92 11.32 7.97 -5.91
C ILE A 92 11.00 6.63 -6.58
N SER A 93 10.40 6.65 -7.77
CA SER A 93 10.10 5.45 -8.56
C SER A 93 11.36 4.69 -8.99
N THR A 94 12.46 5.39 -9.27
CA THR A 94 13.77 4.77 -9.53
C THR A 94 14.32 4.10 -8.27
N ASP A 95 14.34 4.80 -7.13
CA ASP A 95 14.86 4.29 -5.86
C ASP A 95 14.09 3.04 -5.37
N TYR A 96 12.79 2.99 -5.66
CA TYR A 96 11.93 1.83 -5.35
C TYR A 96 11.96 0.75 -6.44
N GLY A 97 12.69 0.95 -7.54
CA GLY A 97 12.87 -0.05 -8.61
C GLY A 97 11.59 -0.34 -9.41
N VAL A 98 10.68 0.64 -9.52
CA VAL A 98 9.38 0.47 -10.21
C VAL A 98 9.23 1.37 -11.42
N LEU A 99 10.21 2.21 -11.73
CA LEU A 99 10.19 3.02 -12.95
C LEU A 99 10.32 2.11 -14.20
N LYS A 100 9.35 2.22 -15.11
CA LYS A 100 9.39 1.68 -16.45
C LYS A 100 10.09 2.69 -17.36
N GLU A 101 11.42 2.57 -17.48
CA GLU A 101 12.30 3.58 -18.09
C GLU A 101 11.94 3.93 -19.53
N ASP A 102 11.50 2.96 -20.33
CA ASP A 102 11.14 3.14 -21.74
C ASP A 102 9.84 3.95 -21.95
N GLU A 103 8.97 4.02 -20.94
CA GLU A 103 7.74 4.82 -20.97
C GLU A 103 7.76 6.02 -20.00
N GLY A 104 8.72 6.07 -19.07
CA GLY A 104 8.84 7.15 -18.10
C GLY A 104 7.72 7.21 -17.06
N ILE A 105 7.06 6.06 -16.80
CA ILE A 105 5.95 5.86 -15.84
C ILE A 105 6.32 4.78 -14.82
N ALA A 106 5.57 4.65 -13.74
CA ALA A 106 5.79 3.56 -12.77
C ALA A 106 4.94 2.31 -13.07
N PHE A 107 5.48 1.12 -12.83
CA PHE A 107 4.69 -0.09 -12.66
C PHE A 107 3.77 0.01 -11.43
N ARG A 108 2.82 -0.93 -11.30
CA ARG A 108 1.91 -1.01 -10.13
C ARG A 108 2.63 -1.64 -8.94
N GLY A 109 3.64 -0.95 -8.43
CA GLY A 109 4.40 -1.36 -7.24
C GLY A 109 3.71 -0.98 -5.93
N LEU A 110 3.67 -1.87 -4.96
CA LEU A 110 3.15 -1.65 -3.61
C LEU A 110 4.15 -2.18 -2.60
N PHE A 111 4.36 -1.43 -1.53
CA PHE A 111 5.35 -1.68 -0.50
C PHE A 111 4.67 -1.57 0.87
N ILE A 112 4.86 -2.58 1.72
CA ILE A 112 4.46 -2.52 3.14
C ILE A 112 5.72 -2.28 3.97
N ILE A 113 5.73 -1.18 4.70
CA ILE A 113 6.85 -0.71 5.52
C ILE A 113 6.37 -0.70 6.98
N ASP A 114 7.14 -1.28 7.90
CA ASP A 114 6.75 -1.34 9.31
C ASP A 114 6.98 -0.03 10.06
N ASP A 115 6.58 -0.02 11.33
CA ASP A 115 6.70 1.11 12.26
C ASP A 115 8.14 1.60 12.48
N LYS A 116 9.13 0.74 12.23
CA LYS A 116 10.56 1.06 12.33
C LYS A 116 11.12 1.58 11.00
N GLY A 117 10.32 1.57 9.94
CA GLY A 117 10.73 1.95 8.60
C GLY A 117 11.43 0.84 7.82
N VAL A 118 11.25 -0.42 8.23
CA VAL A 118 11.81 -1.59 7.54
C VAL A 118 10.81 -2.10 6.51
N LEU A 119 11.27 -2.31 5.28
CA LEU A 119 10.46 -2.89 4.22
C LEU A 119 10.15 -4.36 4.53
N ARG A 120 8.86 -4.73 4.51
CA ARG A 120 8.37 -6.07 4.85
C ARG A 120 7.83 -6.83 3.65
N GLN A 121 7.30 -6.13 2.65
CA GLN A 121 6.61 -6.74 1.52
C GLN A 121 6.68 -5.88 0.27
N ILE A 122 6.77 -6.52 -0.89
CA ILE A 122 6.74 -5.91 -2.22
C ILE A 122 5.75 -6.68 -3.10
N THR A 123 4.80 -5.99 -3.71
CA THR A 123 3.95 -6.50 -4.79
C THR A 123 4.15 -5.64 -6.02
N ILE A 124 4.49 -6.23 -7.17
CA ILE A 124 4.58 -5.50 -8.44
C ILE A 124 3.68 -6.22 -9.44
N ASN A 125 2.68 -5.50 -9.94
CA ASN A 125 1.86 -5.96 -11.06
C ASN A 125 2.30 -5.25 -12.35
N ASP A 126 2.16 -5.95 -13.46
CA ASP A 126 2.17 -5.32 -14.78
C ASP A 126 0.97 -4.36 -14.94
N LEU A 127 1.02 -3.49 -15.94
CA LEU A 127 0.07 -2.41 -16.17
C LEU A 127 -1.42 -2.81 -16.27
N PRO A 128 -1.81 -3.95 -16.88
CA PRO A 128 -3.23 -4.23 -17.11
C PRO A 128 -3.98 -4.81 -15.90
N VAL A 129 -3.30 -5.18 -14.81
CA VAL A 129 -3.92 -5.90 -13.67
C VAL A 129 -3.83 -5.09 -12.37
N GLY A 130 -4.99 -4.69 -11.83
CA GLY A 130 -5.10 -3.99 -10.55
C GLY A 130 -4.78 -4.88 -9.33
N ARG A 131 -4.44 -4.24 -8.20
CA ARG A 131 -4.12 -4.88 -6.91
C ARG A 131 -5.36 -5.08 -6.04
N SER A 132 -5.19 -5.86 -4.98
CA SER A 132 -6.22 -6.15 -3.98
C SER A 132 -5.98 -5.40 -2.67
N VAL A 133 -6.97 -4.59 -2.26
CA VAL A 133 -6.97 -3.92 -0.95
C VAL A 133 -7.10 -4.92 0.19
N ASP A 134 -7.92 -5.97 0.01
CA ASP A 134 -8.15 -6.99 1.03
C ASP A 134 -6.88 -7.79 1.33
N GLU A 135 -6.11 -8.14 0.30
CA GLU A 135 -4.84 -8.85 0.49
C GLU A 135 -3.80 -7.94 1.16
N THR A 136 -3.77 -6.66 0.78
CA THR A 136 -2.90 -5.67 1.41
C THR A 136 -3.22 -5.54 2.91
N LEU A 137 -4.50 -5.44 3.27
CA LEU A 137 -4.95 -5.36 4.66
C LEU A 137 -4.58 -6.64 5.44
N ARG A 138 -4.79 -7.82 4.82
CA ARG A 138 -4.42 -9.12 5.41
C ARG A 138 -2.93 -9.20 5.72
N LEU A 139 -2.09 -8.74 4.79
CA LEU A 139 -0.63 -8.74 4.95
C LEU A 139 -0.18 -7.81 6.08
N VAL A 140 -0.73 -6.58 6.16
CA VAL A 140 -0.43 -5.66 7.28
C VAL A 140 -0.80 -6.30 8.62
N GLN A 141 -2.01 -6.87 8.73
CA GLN A 141 -2.46 -7.56 9.94
C GLN A 141 -1.57 -8.76 10.31
N ALA A 142 -1.10 -9.52 9.32
CA ALA A 142 -0.20 -10.65 9.53
C ALA A 142 1.15 -10.19 10.09
N PHE A 143 1.78 -9.17 9.48
CA PHE A 143 3.06 -8.66 9.98
C PHE A 143 2.94 -8.12 11.40
N GLN A 144 1.91 -7.33 11.69
CA GLN A 144 1.65 -6.82 13.04
C GLN A 144 1.42 -7.94 14.07
N PHE A 145 0.72 -9.00 13.69
CA PHE A 145 0.56 -10.17 14.54
C PHE A 145 1.91 -10.82 14.85
N THR A 146 2.74 -11.06 13.84
CA THR A 146 4.06 -11.68 14.03
C THR A 146 5.00 -10.81 14.86
N ASP A 147 4.97 -9.48 14.66
CA ASP A 147 5.79 -8.53 15.41
C ASP A 147 5.41 -8.48 16.89
N LYS A 148 4.13 -8.66 17.21
CA LYS A 148 3.62 -8.63 18.59
C LYS A 148 3.78 -9.97 19.32
N HIS A 149 3.57 -11.09 18.63
CA HIS A 149 3.44 -12.40 19.26
C HIS A 149 4.66 -13.31 19.09
N GLY A 150 5.53 -13.05 18.10
CA GLY A 150 6.69 -13.90 17.81
C GLY A 150 6.34 -15.28 17.24
N GLU A 151 5.06 -15.52 16.91
CA GLU A 151 4.59 -16.66 16.14
C GLU A 151 4.58 -16.31 14.63
N VAL A 152 4.45 -17.31 13.76
CA VAL A 152 4.37 -17.12 12.32
C VAL A 152 2.99 -17.47 11.77
N CYS A 153 2.60 -16.77 10.70
CA CYS A 153 1.31 -16.91 10.03
C CYS A 153 1.39 -17.91 8.87
N PRO A 154 0.56 -18.97 8.84
CA PRO A 154 0.45 -19.90 7.71
C PRO A 154 -0.05 -19.27 6.40
N ALA A 155 -0.02 -20.04 5.33
CA ALA A 155 -0.58 -19.63 4.04
C ALA A 155 -2.08 -19.27 4.17
N GLY A 156 -2.46 -18.12 3.61
CA GLY A 156 -3.84 -17.64 3.66
C GLY A 156 -4.33 -17.19 5.04
N TRP A 157 -3.44 -17.05 6.03
CA TRP A 157 -3.80 -16.64 7.39
C TRP A 157 -4.61 -15.34 7.39
N LYS A 158 -5.67 -15.32 8.20
CA LYS A 158 -6.49 -14.16 8.55
C LYS A 158 -6.62 -14.06 10.07
N PRO A 159 -6.94 -12.87 10.63
CA PRO A 159 -7.16 -12.72 12.07
C PRO A 159 -8.11 -13.80 12.62
N GLY A 160 -7.69 -14.46 13.71
CA GLY A 160 -8.42 -15.57 14.33
C GLY A 160 -8.06 -16.97 13.82
N SER A 161 -7.24 -17.08 12.77
CA SER A 161 -6.74 -18.39 12.29
C SER A 161 -5.59 -18.89 13.17
N ASP A 162 -5.41 -20.22 13.19
CA ASP A 162 -4.27 -20.87 13.87
C ASP A 162 -2.91 -20.36 13.33
N THR A 163 -1.92 -20.34 14.21
CA THR A 163 -0.54 -19.86 13.97
C THR A 163 0.49 -20.90 14.40
N ILE A 164 1.76 -20.68 14.04
CA ILE A 164 2.84 -21.64 14.30
C ILE A 164 3.90 -20.97 15.19
N LYS A 165 4.25 -21.63 16.31
CA LYS A 165 5.43 -21.25 17.08
C LYS A 165 6.69 -21.66 16.30
N PRO A 166 7.63 -20.75 15.98
CA PRO A 166 8.79 -21.03 15.14
C PRO A 166 9.88 -21.81 15.91
N ASP A 167 9.51 -23.00 16.36
CA ASP A 167 10.35 -23.96 17.07
C ASP A 167 9.99 -25.38 16.61
N VAL A 168 11.00 -26.23 16.42
CA VAL A 168 10.83 -27.56 15.82
C VAL A 168 9.88 -28.44 16.64
N GLN A 169 9.89 -28.33 17.97
CA GLN A 169 9.04 -29.15 18.83
C GLN A 169 7.67 -28.52 19.02
N LYS A 170 7.61 -27.20 19.26
CA LYS A 170 6.34 -26.48 19.50
C LYS A 170 5.47 -26.35 18.24
N SER A 171 6.06 -26.34 17.06
CA SER A 171 5.30 -26.27 15.80
C SER A 171 4.40 -27.50 15.58
N LYS A 172 4.72 -28.64 16.22
CA LYS A 172 3.90 -29.87 16.14
C LYS A 172 2.47 -29.66 16.64
N ASP A 173 2.23 -28.74 17.57
CA ASP A 173 0.89 -28.40 18.07
C ASP A 173 -0.02 -27.86 16.96
N PHE A 174 0.56 -27.15 15.99
CA PHE A 174 -0.17 -26.68 14.82
C PHE A 174 -0.39 -27.81 13.82
N PHE A 175 0.66 -28.57 13.52
CA PHE A 175 0.60 -29.64 12.50
C PHE A 175 -0.30 -30.81 12.91
N SER A 176 -0.43 -31.12 14.20
CA SER A 176 -1.32 -32.18 14.68
C SER A 176 -2.81 -31.86 14.49
N LYS A 177 -3.16 -30.59 14.23
CA LYS A 177 -4.54 -30.16 13.94
C LYS A 177 -4.87 -30.23 12.44
N GLN A 178 -3.86 -30.35 11.57
CA GLN A 178 -4.07 -30.42 10.13
C GLN A 178 -4.57 -31.81 9.76
N LYS A 179 -5.57 -31.86 8.87
CA LYS A 179 -6.17 -33.10 8.37
C LYS A 179 -5.34 -33.72 7.26
#